data_AF-A0A957BNV1-F1
#
_entry.id   AF-A0A957BNV1-F1
#
_cell.length_a   1.000
_cell.length_b   1.000
_cell.length_c   1.000
_cell.angle_alpha   90.00
_cell.angle_beta   90.00
_cell.angle_gamma   90.00
#
_symmetry.space_group_name_H-M   'P 1'
#
loop_
_entity.id
_entity.type
_entity.pdbx_description
1 polymer ?
#
loop_
_entity_poly.entity_id
_entity_poly.type
_entity_poly.pdbx_seq_one_letter_code
_entity_poly.pdbx_strand_id
1 'polypeptide(L)'
;MRQRFRIVGGLVLLLCLGWLARGHSTLAQSTCDDPFAGQSVYFNTGYWERTDFCQYSIAYDEVLSGGPPPDGIPPIDEPQFESIDAAETWLQPQSPVLTVELNGEARAYPLAILTWHEIVNDTIGSVPVAVTFCPLCNSAFVFDRRIGEDVLRFGVSGNLRNSNLIMWDDQTQSWWQQFTGEAVVGSYTGTQLTQYPAIIT
;
A
#
# COMPACT_ATOMS: atom_id res chain seq x y z
N MET A 1 -42.86 -4.64 33.22
CA MET A 1 -42.40 -4.04 34.49
C MET A 1 -41.00 -3.49 34.27
N ARG A 2 -40.87 -2.17 33.99
CA ARG A 2 -39.58 -1.50 33.72
C ARG A 2 -39.11 -0.82 35.02
N GLN A 3 -37.97 -1.22 35.56
CA GLN A 3 -37.36 -0.48 36.67
C GLN A 3 -36.55 0.70 36.15
N ARG A 4 -36.88 1.88 36.66
CA ARG A 4 -36.13 3.14 36.50
C ARG A 4 -35.17 3.26 37.68
N PHE A 5 -33.90 3.51 37.44
CA PHE A 5 -32.99 4.03 38.46
C PHE A 5 -32.76 5.52 38.22
N ARG A 6 -32.98 6.32 39.27
CA ARG A 6 -32.56 7.72 39.40
C ARG A 6 -31.28 7.72 40.24
N ILE A 7 -30.25 8.42 39.80
CA ILE A 7 -29.13 8.82 40.67
C ILE A 7 -28.93 10.32 40.53
N VAL A 8 -28.84 10.96 41.70
CA VAL A 8 -28.72 12.39 41.97
C VAL A 8 -27.26 12.83 41.84
N GLY A 9 -27.06 14.07 41.39
CA GLY A 9 -25.78 14.66 41.06
C GLY A 9 -24.87 14.97 42.26
N GLY A 10 -23.57 14.98 41.97
CA GLY A 10 -22.52 15.51 42.82
C GLY A 10 -21.58 16.36 41.96
N LEU A 11 -21.52 17.66 42.28
CA LEU A 11 -20.66 18.67 41.69
C LEU A 11 -19.19 18.34 42.04
N VAL A 12 -18.31 18.14 41.06
CA VAL A 12 -16.87 18.01 41.28
C VAL A 12 -16.16 19.18 40.61
N LEU A 13 -15.37 19.89 41.43
CA LEU A 13 -14.55 21.05 41.09
C LEU A 13 -13.58 20.74 39.94
N LEU A 14 -13.55 21.65 38.96
CA LEU A 14 -12.51 21.77 37.94
C LEU A 14 -11.21 22.30 38.57
N LEU A 15 -10.18 21.47 38.63
CA LEU A 15 -8.79 21.90 38.79
C LEU A 15 -8.11 21.85 37.41
N CYS A 16 -7.95 23.03 36.80
CA CYS A 16 -7.10 23.22 35.63
C CYS A 16 -5.63 23.11 36.04
N LEU A 17 -5.05 21.92 35.91
CA LEU A 17 -3.60 21.73 35.91
C LEU A 17 -3.12 21.78 34.46
N GLY A 18 -2.34 22.83 34.16
CA GLY A 18 -1.77 23.09 32.85
C GLY A 18 -0.97 21.91 32.33
N TRP A 19 -1.42 21.36 31.20
CA TRP A 19 -0.59 20.51 30.37
C TRP A 19 0.43 21.40 29.67
N LEU A 20 1.69 21.29 30.08
CA LEU A 20 2.81 21.66 29.22
C LEU A 20 2.76 20.71 28.01
N ALA A 21 2.22 21.20 26.90
CA ALA A 21 2.37 20.55 25.61
C ALA A 21 3.87 20.34 25.38
N ARG A 22 4.31 19.08 25.38
CA ARG A 22 5.60 18.72 24.78
C ARG A 22 5.46 19.11 23.32
N GLY A 23 6.09 20.23 22.94
CA GLY A 23 6.26 20.58 21.55
C GLY A 23 6.94 19.40 20.86
N HIS A 24 6.24 18.78 19.92
CA HIS A 24 6.95 18.08 18.87
C HIS A 24 7.73 19.16 18.15
N SER A 25 9.05 19.02 18.12
CA SER A 25 9.90 19.84 17.27
C SER A 25 9.57 19.48 15.83
N THR A 26 8.49 20.03 15.31
CA THR A 26 8.26 20.12 13.86
C THR A 26 9.32 21.11 13.39
N LEU A 27 10.46 20.60 12.93
CA LEU A 27 11.34 21.43 12.12
C LEU A 27 10.54 21.75 10.86
N ALA A 28 9.97 22.95 10.84
CA ALA A 28 9.41 23.52 9.63
C ALA A 28 10.56 23.67 8.64
N GLN A 29 10.72 22.70 7.74
CA GLN A 29 11.63 22.85 6.60
C GLN A 29 11.01 23.93 5.71
N SER A 30 11.53 25.14 5.80
CA SER A 30 10.83 26.35 5.35
C SER A 30 10.83 26.55 3.83
N THR A 31 11.57 25.75 3.07
CA THR A 31 11.44 25.62 1.61
C THR A 31 11.94 24.24 1.17
N CYS A 32 11.23 23.59 0.27
CA CYS A 32 11.69 22.34 -0.36
C CYS A 32 12.38 22.67 -1.68
N ASP A 33 13.48 23.43 -1.60
CA ASP A 33 14.26 23.80 -2.78
C ASP A 33 15.11 22.62 -3.29
N ASP A 34 15.57 21.78 -2.35
CA ASP A 34 16.25 20.51 -2.62
C ASP A 34 15.71 19.44 -1.64
N PRO A 35 14.82 18.53 -2.08
CA PRO A 35 14.25 17.51 -1.22
C PRO A 35 15.28 16.51 -0.68
N PHE A 36 16.46 16.44 -1.29
CA PHE A 36 17.53 15.52 -0.94
C PHE A 36 18.68 16.20 -0.18
N ALA A 37 18.54 17.48 0.18
CA ALA A 37 19.60 18.23 0.84
C ALA A 37 20.07 17.53 2.12
N GLY A 38 21.35 17.10 2.13
CA GLY A 38 21.96 16.41 3.27
C GLY A 38 21.54 14.95 3.44
N GLN A 39 20.83 14.36 2.46
CA GLN A 39 20.39 12.96 2.47
C GLN A 39 21.16 12.14 1.42
N SER A 40 21.35 10.84 1.69
CA SER A 40 21.85 9.90 0.70
C SER A 40 20.68 9.28 -0.06
N VAL A 41 20.81 9.18 -1.39
CA VAL A 41 19.79 8.59 -2.28
C VAL A 41 20.41 7.41 -3.04
N TYR A 42 19.76 6.25 -2.97
CA TYR A 42 20.24 5.00 -3.59
C TYR A 42 19.29 4.46 -4.67
N PHE A 43 18.46 5.33 -5.22
CA PHE A 43 17.53 5.05 -6.31
C PHE A 43 17.66 6.09 -7.42
N ASN A 44 17.10 5.78 -8.60
CA ASN A 44 17.09 6.71 -9.73
C ASN A 44 15.89 7.66 -9.62
N THR A 45 16.11 8.97 -9.65
CA THR A 45 15.06 10.01 -9.59
C THR A 45 14.46 10.35 -10.95
N GLY A 46 15.11 10.02 -12.06
CA GLY A 46 14.79 10.50 -13.40
C GLY A 46 13.50 9.95 -14.01
N TYR A 47 12.93 8.88 -13.47
CA TYR A 47 11.62 8.36 -13.91
C TYR A 47 10.42 9.07 -13.25
N TRP A 48 10.68 9.77 -12.15
CA TRP A 48 9.68 10.21 -11.17
C TRP A 48 9.35 11.69 -11.35
N GLU A 49 8.93 12.05 -12.57
CA GLU A 49 8.65 13.43 -12.97
C GLU A 49 7.46 14.06 -12.24
N ARG A 50 6.52 13.25 -11.74
CA ARG A 50 5.32 13.69 -11.02
C ARG A 50 5.41 13.51 -9.51
N THR A 51 6.40 12.76 -9.02
CA THR A 51 6.57 12.51 -7.59
C THR A 51 6.99 13.79 -6.87
N ASP A 52 6.17 14.24 -5.93
CA ASP A 52 6.55 15.31 -5.01
C ASP A 52 7.47 14.77 -3.90
N PHE A 53 8.78 14.81 -4.12
CA PHE A 53 9.80 14.41 -3.13
C PHE A 53 9.89 15.37 -1.92
N CYS A 54 9.09 16.43 -1.85
CA CYS A 54 8.97 17.25 -0.65
C CYS A 54 8.01 16.63 0.37
N GLN A 55 7.14 15.73 -0.08
CA GLN A 55 6.22 14.98 0.75
C GLN A 55 6.78 13.57 0.94
N TYR A 56 7.19 13.25 2.16
CA TYR A 56 7.68 11.94 2.53
C TYR A 56 7.50 11.65 4.03
N SER A 57 7.37 10.38 4.40
CA SER A 57 7.27 9.93 5.80
C SER A 57 8.41 9.00 6.22
N ILE A 58 9.39 8.76 5.35
CA ILE A 58 10.55 7.88 5.56
C ILE A 58 11.85 8.58 5.16
N ALA A 59 13.01 8.16 5.69
CA ALA A 59 14.28 8.67 5.20
C ALA A 59 14.62 8.06 3.82
N TYR A 60 15.20 8.85 2.91
CA TYR A 60 15.50 8.39 1.56
C TYR A 60 16.60 7.32 1.48
N ASP A 61 17.47 7.25 2.49
CA ASP A 61 18.51 6.23 2.59
C ASP A 61 17.96 4.84 2.97
N GLU A 62 16.71 4.76 3.43
CA GLU A 62 15.99 3.51 3.63
C GLU A 62 15.50 2.87 2.32
N VAL A 63 15.48 3.65 1.22
CA VAL A 63 15.02 3.19 -0.10
C VAL A 63 16.20 2.80 -0.97
N LEU A 64 16.19 1.55 -1.42
CA LEU A 64 17.23 0.97 -2.26
C LEU A 64 16.65 0.58 -3.62
N SER A 65 17.41 0.81 -4.69
CA SER A 65 17.07 0.21 -5.99
C SER A 65 17.24 -1.31 -5.95
N GLY A 66 16.19 -2.03 -6.34
CA GLY A 66 16.22 -3.48 -6.56
C GLY A 66 16.84 -3.87 -7.90
N GLY A 67 17.15 -2.90 -8.78
CA GLY A 67 17.74 -3.12 -10.10
C GLY A 67 16.80 -2.87 -11.27
N PRO A 68 15.58 -3.46 -11.32
CA PRO A 68 14.61 -3.15 -12.36
C PRO A 68 14.23 -1.66 -12.37
N PRO A 69 13.99 -1.07 -13.55
CA PRO A 69 13.31 0.22 -13.63
C PRO A 69 11.85 0.09 -13.18
N PRO A 70 11.12 1.20 -13.02
CA PRO A 70 9.68 1.17 -12.82
C PRO A 70 8.98 0.33 -13.89
N ASP A 71 8.13 -0.59 -13.44
CA ASP A 71 7.44 -1.63 -14.22
C ASP A 71 8.38 -2.53 -15.06
N GLY A 72 9.68 -2.58 -14.72
CA GLY A 72 10.61 -3.58 -15.25
C GLY A 72 10.23 -5.01 -14.85
N ILE A 73 9.44 -5.13 -13.78
CA ILE A 73 8.60 -6.28 -13.46
C ILE A 73 7.17 -5.84 -13.82
N PRO A 74 6.62 -6.30 -14.96
CA PRO A 74 5.40 -5.72 -15.50
C PRO A 74 4.18 -6.16 -14.67
N PRO A 75 3.37 -5.23 -14.13
CA PRO A 75 2.11 -5.59 -13.50
C PRO A 75 1.12 -6.15 -14.54
N ILE A 76 0.13 -6.91 -14.07
CA ILE A 76 -0.98 -7.36 -14.93
C ILE A 76 -2.14 -6.36 -14.76
N ASP A 77 -2.39 -5.57 -15.80
CA ASP A 77 -3.45 -4.55 -15.78
C ASP A 77 -4.81 -5.05 -16.32
N GLU A 78 -4.80 -6.15 -17.08
CA GLU A 78 -5.98 -6.77 -17.69
C GLU A 78 -5.98 -8.30 -17.46
N PRO A 79 -6.17 -8.77 -16.21
CA PRO A 79 -6.06 -10.18 -15.89
C PRO A 79 -7.09 -11.03 -16.65
N GLN A 80 -6.63 -12.14 -17.21
CA GLN A 80 -7.47 -13.15 -17.82
C GLN A 80 -7.59 -14.35 -16.90
N PHE A 81 -8.80 -14.87 -16.74
CA PHE A 81 -9.09 -15.99 -15.85
C PHE A 81 -9.53 -17.21 -16.65
N GLU A 82 -9.15 -18.37 -16.14
CA GLU A 82 -9.55 -19.67 -16.67
C GLU A 82 -10.32 -20.48 -15.61
N SER A 83 -10.98 -21.54 -16.06
CA SER A 83 -11.65 -22.48 -15.16
C SER A 83 -10.65 -23.32 -14.37
N ILE A 84 -11.07 -23.84 -13.22
CA ILE A 84 -10.28 -24.76 -12.40
C ILE A 84 -9.78 -25.96 -13.23
N ASP A 85 -10.66 -26.61 -14.00
CA ASP A 85 -10.30 -27.76 -14.86
C ASP A 85 -9.19 -27.43 -15.88
N ALA A 86 -9.12 -26.18 -16.35
CA ALA A 86 -8.06 -25.74 -17.25
C ALA A 86 -6.75 -25.50 -16.49
N ALA A 87 -6.84 -24.88 -15.31
CA ALA A 87 -5.71 -24.63 -14.44
C ALA A 87 -5.05 -25.93 -13.95
N GLU A 88 -5.82 -26.98 -13.67
CA GLU A 88 -5.30 -28.29 -13.23
C GLU A 88 -4.31 -28.93 -14.23
N THR A 89 -4.28 -28.47 -15.49
CA THR A 89 -3.32 -28.95 -16.48
C THR A 89 -1.89 -28.48 -16.24
N TRP A 90 -1.70 -27.39 -15.48
CA TRP A 90 -0.38 -26.80 -15.21
C TRP A 90 -0.16 -26.44 -13.73
N LEU A 91 -1.22 -26.09 -13.00
CA LEU A 91 -1.19 -25.79 -11.57
C LEU A 91 -1.36 -27.08 -10.77
N GLN A 92 -0.38 -27.39 -9.90
CA GLN A 92 -0.43 -28.60 -9.09
C GLN A 92 -1.40 -28.41 -7.91
N PRO A 93 -2.00 -29.49 -7.37
CA PRO A 93 -2.95 -29.39 -6.25
C PRO A 93 -2.41 -28.68 -5.00
N GLN A 94 -1.10 -28.76 -4.76
CA GLN A 94 -0.39 -28.14 -3.63
C GLN A 94 0.27 -26.79 -3.99
N SER A 95 0.07 -26.27 -5.20
CA SER A 95 0.62 -24.98 -5.60
C SER A 95 -0.08 -23.87 -4.83
N PRO A 96 0.67 -22.97 -4.15
CA PRO A 96 0.06 -21.94 -3.35
C PRO A 96 -0.64 -20.90 -4.24
N VAL A 97 -1.83 -20.50 -3.82
CA VAL A 97 -2.62 -19.46 -4.47
C VAL A 97 -3.01 -18.40 -3.43
N LEU A 98 -3.00 -17.14 -3.83
CA LEU A 98 -3.64 -16.09 -3.05
C LEU A 98 -5.13 -16.09 -3.39
N THR A 99 -5.97 -16.33 -2.40
CA THR A 99 -7.43 -16.35 -2.55
C THR A 99 -8.04 -15.06 -2.01
N VAL A 100 -9.04 -14.56 -2.73
CA VAL A 100 -9.77 -13.33 -2.41
C VAL A 100 -11.25 -13.57 -2.69
N GLU A 101 -12.12 -13.18 -1.76
CA GLU A 101 -13.56 -13.18 -1.97
C GLU A 101 -14.13 -11.80 -1.64
N LEU A 102 -14.75 -11.15 -2.62
CA LEU A 102 -15.37 -9.83 -2.45
C LEU A 102 -16.73 -9.80 -3.14
N ASN A 103 -17.75 -9.33 -2.43
CA ASN A 103 -19.12 -9.20 -2.92
C ASN A 103 -19.67 -10.46 -3.61
N GLY A 104 -19.31 -11.65 -3.12
CA GLY A 104 -19.75 -12.95 -3.64
C GLY A 104 -18.97 -13.45 -4.87
N GLU A 105 -17.92 -12.75 -5.28
CA GLU A 105 -17.00 -13.19 -6.33
C GLU A 105 -15.67 -13.62 -5.70
N ALA A 106 -15.27 -14.86 -5.98
CA ALA A 106 -14.03 -15.44 -5.50
C ALA A 106 -13.01 -15.56 -6.65
N ARG A 107 -11.76 -15.21 -6.36
CA ARG A 107 -10.62 -15.30 -7.28
C ARG A 107 -9.45 -16.00 -6.59
N ALA A 108 -8.69 -16.74 -7.37
CA ALA A 108 -7.43 -17.36 -6.96
C ALA A 108 -6.31 -16.89 -7.89
N TYR A 109 -5.24 -16.35 -7.31
CA TYR A 109 -4.07 -15.85 -8.03
C TYR A 109 -2.88 -16.73 -7.68
N PRO A 110 -2.42 -17.60 -8.60
CA PRO A 110 -1.27 -18.46 -8.37
C PRO A 110 -0.04 -17.65 -8.00
N LEU A 111 0.63 -18.01 -6.90
CA LEU A 111 1.90 -17.37 -6.52
C LEU A 111 2.96 -17.57 -7.61
N ALA A 112 2.86 -18.64 -8.40
CA ALA A 112 3.70 -18.85 -9.57
C ALA A 112 3.58 -17.68 -10.57
N ILE A 113 2.39 -17.11 -10.78
CA ILE A 113 2.18 -15.94 -11.65
C ILE A 113 2.58 -14.66 -10.90
N LEU A 114 2.12 -14.51 -9.65
CA LEU A 114 2.43 -13.32 -8.85
C LEU A 114 3.93 -13.15 -8.57
N THR A 115 4.73 -14.21 -8.60
CA THR A 115 6.19 -14.11 -8.48
C THR A 115 6.83 -13.41 -9.68
N TRP A 116 6.24 -13.51 -10.87
CA TRP A 116 6.75 -12.88 -12.09
C TRP A 116 6.23 -11.45 -12.30
N HIS A 117 5.07 -11.13 -11.75
CA HIS A 117 4.36 -9.89 -12.03
C HIS A 117 4.20 -8.98 -10.82
N GLU A 118 4.27 -9.54 -9.61
CA GLU A 118 4.17 -8.90 -8.28
C GLU A 118 2.87 -8.13 -8.00
N ILE A 119 2.21 -7.56 -8.99
CA ILE A 119 0.98 -6.77 -8.88
C ILE A 119 0.01 -7.15 -10.00
N VAL A 120 -1.27 -7.32 -9.65
CA VAL A 120 -2.39 -7.44 -10.57
C VAL A 120 -3.41 -6.35 -10.23
N ASN A 121 -3.71 -5.48 -11.19
CA ASN A 121 -4.79 -4.49 -11.08
C ASN A 121 -6.08 -5.14 -11.61
N ASP A 122 -6.95 -5.58 -10.71
CA ASP A 122 -8.17 -6.32 -11.05
C ASP A 122 -9.43 -5.57 -10.60
N THR A 123 -10.61 -6.07 -10.96
CA THR A 123 -11.91 -5.69 -10.42
C THR A 123 -12.67 -6.94 -9.97
N ILE A 124 -12.86 -7.12 -8.66
CA ILE A 124 -13.56 -8.26 -8.07
C ILE A 124 -14.87 -7.78 -7.47
N GLY A 125 -16.01 -8.32 -7.90
CA GLY A 125 -17.29 -7.95 -7.33
C GLY A 125 -17.57 -6.44 -7.40
N SER A 126 -17.18 -5.79 -8.51
CA SER A 126 -17.24 -4.33 -8.73
C SER A 126 -16.30 -3.47 -7.87
N VAL A 127 -15.34 -4.07 -7.16
CA VAL A 127 -14.31 -3.35 -6.39
C VAL A 127 -12.98 -3.37 -7.16
N PRO A 128 -12.42 -2.21 -7.56
CA PRO A 128 -11.10 -2.18 -8.17
C PRO A 128 -10.04 -2.45 -7.10
N VAL A 129 -9.23 -3.50 -7.30
CA VAL A 129 -8.23 -3.94 -6.33
C VAL A 129 -6.83 -4.05 -6.94
N ALA A 130 -5.81 -3.80 -6.12
CA ALA A 130 -4.43 -4.16 -6.40
C ALA A 130 -4.11 -5.42 -5.60
N VAL A 131 -3.94 -6.54 -6.28
CA VAL A 131 -3.52 -7.81 -5.70
C VAL A 131 -2.00 -7.86 -5.78
N THR A 132 -1.32 -7.94 -4.64
CA THR A 132 0.13 -7.74 -4.57
C THR A 132 0.81 -8.91 -3.88
N PHE A 133 2.00 -9.25 -4.34
CA PHE A 133 2.88 -10.23 -3.73
C PHE A 133 4.33 -9.76 -3.83
N CYS A 134 5.03 -9.74 -2.70
CA CYS A 134 6.46 -9.47 -2.66
C CYS A 134 7.22 -10.81 -2.50
N PRO A 135 7.92 -11.31 -3.55
CA PRO A 135 8.63 -12.59 -3.49
C PRO A 135 9.76 -12.60 -2.46
N LEU A 136 10.38 -11.44 -2.20
CA LEU A 136 11.48 -11.30 -1.24
C LEU A 136 11.02 -11.38 0.21
N CYS A 137 9.78 -10.96 0.50
CA CYS A 137 9.21 -10.95 1.85
C CYS A 137 8.19 -12.06 2.09
N ASN A 138 7.80 -12.79 1.04
CA ASN A 138 6.71 -13.75 1.05
C ASN A 138 5.41 -13.16 1.64
N SER A 139 5.11 -11.91 1.27
CA SER A 139 3.97 -11.15 1.79
C SER A 139 2.98 -10.83 0.67
N ALA A 140 1.70 -11.10 0.92
CA ALA A 140 0.61 -10.85 -0.03
C ALA A 140 -0.45 -9.95 0.59
N PHE A 141 -0.89 -8.93 -0.17
CA PHE A 141 -1.90 -7.98 0.26
C PHE A 141 -2.80 -7.60 -0.90
N VAL A 142 -4.08 -7.33 -0.58
CA VAL A 142 -5.07 -6.86 -1.55
C VAL A 142 -5.60 -5.53 -1.07
N PHE A 143 -5.45 -4.49 -1.89
CA PHE A 143 -5.84 -3.13 -1.55
C PHE A 143 -6.94 -2.63 -2.49
N ASP A 144 -7.90 -1.87 -1.95
CA ASP A 144 -8.78 -1.03 -2.77
C ASP A 144 -7.94 0.03 -3.49
N ARG A 145 -8.13 0.17 -4.80
CA ARG A 145 -7.39 1.16 -5.60
C ARG A 145 -8.03 2.54 -5.61
N ARG A 146 -9.15 2.71 -4.91
CA ARG A 146 -9.83 4.00 -4.84
C ARG A 146 -9.24 4.90 -3.77
N ILE A 147 -8.87 6.12 -4.17
CA ILE A 147 -8.55 7.22 -3.28
C ILE A 147 -9.47 8.38 -3.65
N GLY A 148 -10.44 8.69 -2.77
CA GLY A 148 -11.47 9.67 -3.11
C GLY A 148 -12.32 9.22 -4.32
N GLU A 149 -12.30 10.02 -5.38
CA GLU A 149 -13.01 9.71 -6.64
C GLU A 149 -12.13 8.99 -7.66
N ASP A 150 -10.82 8.93 -7.43
CA ASP A 150 -9.85 8.37 -8.36
C ASP A 150 -9.68 6.86 -8.16
N VAL A 151 -9.54 6.13 -9.27
CA VAL A 151 -9.08 4.73 -9.28
C VAL A 151 -7.65 4.71 -9.78
N LEU A 152 -6.72 4.31 -8.93
CA LEU A 152 -5.30 4.27 -9.25
C LEU A 152 -4.95 2.97 -9.99
N ARG A 153 -3.97 3.03 -10.89
CA ARG A 153 -3.21 1.85 -11.33
C ARG A 153 -1.95 1.79 -10.50
N PHE A 154 -1.68 0.63 -9.90
CA PHE A 154 -0.43 0.39 -9.19
C PHE A 154 0.57 -0.36 -10.06
N GLY A 155 1.83 0.09 -10.02
CA GLY A 155 2.95 -0.57 -10.67
C GLY A 155 4.06 -0.93 -9.69
N VAL A 156 5.05 -1.67 -10.19
CA VAL A 156 6.23 -2.07 -9.42
C VAL A 156 7.28 -0.98 -9.58
N SER A 157 7.71 -0.33 -8.50
CA SER A 157 8.65 0.79 -8.65
C SER A 157 10.08 0.36 -9.01
N GLY A 158 10.41 -0.91 -8.77
CA GLY A 158 11.79 -1.41 -8.78
C GLY A 158 12.60 -1.00 -7.55
N ASN A 159 12.02 -0.22 -6.62
CA ASN A 159 12.62 0.15 -5.35
C ASN A 159 12.11 -0.74 -4.20
N LEU A 160 12.94 -0.86 -3.18
CA LEU A 160 12.69 -1.66 -1.99
C LEU A 160 12.93 -0.83 -0.72
N ARG A 161 12.17 -1.13 0.32
CA ARG A 161 12.44 -0.67 1.70
C ARG A 161 12.21 -1.82 2.67
N ASN A 162 13.17 -2.07 3.55
CA ASN A 162 13.18 -3.26 4.43
C ASN A 162 13.00 -4.58 3.64
N SER A 163 13.60 -4.65 2.45
CA SER A 163 13.43 -5.73 1.46
C SER A 163 12.01 -5.90 0.92
N ASN A 164 11.05 -5.09 1.34
CA ASN A 164 9.69 -5.10 0.85
C ASN A 164 9.54 -4.19 -0.36
N LEU A 165 8.72 -4.66 -1.30
CA LEU A 165 8.36 -3.95 -2.51
C LEU A 165 7.75 -2.58 -2.19
N ILE A 166 8.19 -1.57 -2.93
CA ILE A 166 7.52 -0.27 -3.02
C ILE A 166 6.69 -0.27 -4.30
N MET A 167 5.39 -0.06 -4.17
CA MET A 167 4.47 0.16 -5.29
C MET A 167 4.52 1.63 -5.70
N TRP A 168 4.06 1.96 -6.90
CA TRP A 168 3.84 3.34 -7.32
C TRP A 168 2.49 3.50 -8.00
N ASP A 169 1.84 4.67 -7.89
CA ASP A 169 0.59 4.95 -8.62
C ASP A 169 0.81 5.75 -9.91
N ASP A 170 0.03 5.45 -10.95
CA ASP A 170 0.19 6.07 -12.26
C ASP A 170 -0.21 7.54 -12.34
N GLN A 171 -1.07 8.03 -11.44
CA GLN A 171 -1.57 9.40 -11.51
C GLN A 171 -0.55 10.41 -10.97
N THR A 172 -0.02 10.17 -9.77
CA THR A 172 0.87 11.08 -9.05
C THR A 172 2.30 10.59 -8.95
N GLN A 173 2.55 9.32 -9.29
CA GLN A 173 3.82 8.66 -9.02
C GLN A 173 4.18 8.67 -7.52
N SER A 174 3.20 8.68 -6.62
CA SER A 174 3.47 8.48 -5.20
C SER A 174 3.90 7.04 -4.97
N TRP A 175 4.72 6.83 -3.95
CA TRP A 175 5.27 5.53 -3.59
C TRP A 175 4.57 4.99 -2.37
N TRP A 176 4.22 3.70 -2.42
CA TRP A 176 3.41 3.05 -1.41
C TRP A 176 4.11 1.80 -0.89
N GLN A 177 4.26 1.69 0.43
CA GLN A 177 4.86 0.51 1.04
C GLN A 177 3.88 -0.67 0.92
N GLN A 178 4.24 -1.72 0.18
CA GLN A 178 3.33 -2.86 -0.06
C GLN A 178 2.87 -3.53 1.23
N PHE A 179 3.76 -3.65 2.23
CA PHE A 179 3.43 -4.33 3.48
C PHE A 179 2.35 -3.64 4.31
N THR A 180 2.32 -2.31 4.30
CA THR A 180 1.38 -1.53 5.11
C THR A 180 0.24 -0.96 4.29
N GLY A 181 0.44 -0.71 3.00
CA GLY A 181 -0.48 0.05 2.14
C GLY A 181 -0.41 1.57 2.35
N GLU A 182 0.61 2.07 3.06
CA GLU A 182 0.80 3.51 3.30
C GLU A 182 1.61 4.16 2.16
N ALA A 183 1.18 5.33 1.70
CA ALA A 183 1.99 6.20 0.84
C ALA A 183 3.12 6.84 1.66
N VAL A 184 4.36 6.64 1.23
CA VAL A 184 5.57 7.05 1.98
C VAL A 184 6.37 8.16 1.30
N VAL A 185 6.17 8.39 0.00
CA VAL A 185 6.78 9.49 -0.77
C VAL A 185 5.78 9.97 -1.83
N GLY A 186 5.74 11.26 -2.12
CA GLY A 186 4.87 11.85 -3.14
C GLY A 186 3.59 12.45 -2.58
N SER A 187 2.73 12.94 -3.48
CA SER A 187 1.53 13.71 -3.17
C SER A 187 0.55 13.00 -2.23
N TYR A 188 0.53 11.67 -2.22
CA TYR A 188 -0.32 10.89 -1.32
C TYR A 188 0.27 10.57 0.05
N THR A 189 1.50 11.01 0.36
CA THR A 189 2.20 10.67 1.61
C THR A 189 1.30 10.76 2.86
N GLY A 190 1.32 9.71 3.68
CA GLY A 190 0.48 9.56 4.88
C GLY A 190 -0.94 9.03 4.62
N THR A 191 -1.32 8.85 3.34
CA THR A 191 -2.55 8.16 2.96
C THR A 191 -2.41 6.65 3.15
N GLN A 192 -3.46 6.01 3.65
CA GLN A 192 -3.51 4.58 3.91
C GLN A 192 -4.53 3.91 2.97
N LEU A 193 -4.08 2.92 2.20
CA LEU A 193 -4.97 2.10 1.39
C LEU A 193 -5.89 1.24 2.27
N THR A 194 -7.12 1.06 1.81
CA THR A 194 -8.05 0.10 2.42
C THR A 194 -7.66 -1.30 2.01
N GLN A 195 -7.36 -2.16 2.97
CA GLN A 195 -6.97 -3.55 2.72
C GLN A 195 -8.18 -4.49 2.81
N TYR A 196 -8.27 -5.43 1.87
CA TYR A 196 -9.23 -6.54 1.90
C TYR A 196 -8.59 -7.83 2.42
N PRO A 197 -9.37 -8.69 3.11
CA PRO A 197 -8.89 -10.02 3.50
C PRO A 197 -8.49 -10.85 2.27
N ALA A 198 -7.32 -11.48 2.37
CA ALA A 198 -6.82 -12.43 1.40
C ALA A 198 -5.98 -13.49 2.12
N ILE A 199 -5.95 -14.71 1.59
CA ILE A 199 -5.29 -15.85 2.24
C ILE A 199 -4.46 -16.60 1.21
N ILE A 200 -3.20 -16.87 1.53
CA ILE A 200 -2.39 -17.85 0.79
C ILE A 200 -2.79 -19.24 1.27
N THR A 201 -3.32 -20.05 0.36
CA THR A 201 -3.79 -21.43 0.64
C THR A 201 -2.97 -22.45 -0.11
#